data_AF-A0A2P5VLB5-F1
#
_entry.id   AF-A0A2P5VLB5-F1
#
_cell.length_a   1.000
_cell.length_b   1.000
_cell.length_c   1.000
_cell.angle_alpha   90.00
_cell.angle_beta   90.00
_cell.angle_gamma   90.00
#
_symmetry.space_group_name_H-M   'P 1'
#
loop_
_entity.id
_entity.type
_entity.pdbx_description
1 polymer ?
#
loop_
_entity_poly.entity_id
_entity_poly.type
_entity_poly.pdbx_seq_one_letter_code
_entity_poly.pdbx_strand_id
1 'polypeptide(L)'
;MATYLKQGLGQEEVDEADAKVRAQVEAILDEIRRCGDEAVRELSKKFDSWNPDSFRLSETEIEVAMSKVTKRDLDDIRFAQEQVRNFAQHQKDALRDIEVETMPGVVLGHKNIPVNSVGCYVPGGKYPMVASAHMSVVTAKVAGVPRIVASAPPQGGAPHPAIVAAMHMGGANEILVLGGIQAVAAMALGTESIPGVDMLVGPGNMFVAEAKRQLFGRVGIDLFAGPT
;
A
#
# COMPACT_ATOMS: atom_id res chain seq x y z
N MET A 1 15.44 15.93 -42.68
CA MET A 1 14.24 16.17 -41.83
C MET A 1 14.20 15.08 -40.78
N ALA A 2 13.97 15.42 -39.52
CA ALA A 2 13.82 14.41 -38.47
C ALA A 2 12.43 13.75 -38.57
N THR A 3 12.38 12.42 -38.56
CA THR A 3 11.13 11.66 -38.46
C THR A 3 10.82 11.42 -36.99
N TYR A 4 9.76 12.05 -36.49
CA TYR A 4 9.30 11.84 -35.13
C TYR A 4 8.41 10.59 -35.08
N LEU A 5 8.85 9.56 -34.36
CA LEU A 5 8.11 8.30 -34.19
C LEU A 5 6.98 8.41 -33.15
N LYS A 6 7.09 9.39 -32.24
CA LYS A 6 6.08 9.73 -31.22
C LYS A 6 6.27 11.17 -30.80
N GLN A 7 5.18 11.89 -30.57
CA GLN A 7 5.17 13.19 -29.92
C GLN A 7 4.51 13.05 -28.55
N GLY A 8 4.98 13.82 -27.57
CA GLY A 8 4.31 13.94 -26.28
C GLY A 8 2.94 14.60 -26.43
N LEU A 9 2.06 14.39 -25.47
CA LEU A 9 0.79 15.10 -25.40
C LEU A 9 1.05 16.60 -25.20
N GLY A 10 0.15 17.43 -25.73
CA GLY A 10 0.20 18.88 -25.47
C GLY A 10 -0.10 19.18 -24.00
N GLN A 11 0.38 20.32 -23.49
CA GLN A 11 0.15 20.68 -22.08
C GLN A 11 -1.34 20.75 -21.73
N GLU A 12 -2.17 21.33 -22.60
CA GLU A 12 -3.63 21.41 -22.41
C GLU A 12 -4.28 20.02 -22.33
N GLU A 13 -3.81 19.07 -23.15
CA GLU A 13 -4.32 17.69 -23.16
C GLU A 13 -3.94 16.94 -21.88
N VAL A 14 -2.74 17.19 -21.36
CA VAL A 14 -2.30 16.66 -20.04
C VAL A 14 -3.16 17.26 -18.92
N ASP A 15 -3.35 18.57 -18.92
CA ASP A 15 -4.12 19.27 -17.88
C ASP A 15 -5.59 18.81 -17.86
N GLU A 16 -6.21 18.62 -19.02
CA GLU A 16 -7.56 18.07 -19.13
C GLU A 16 -7.65 16.62 -18.63
N ALA A 17 -6.67 15.78 -18.96
CA ALA A 17 -6.62 14.41 -18.49
C ALA A 17 -6.48 14.35 -16.96
N ASP A 18 -5.61 15.17 -16.39
CA ASP A 18 -5.40 15.26 -14.95
C ASP A 18 -6.65 15.77 -14.22
N ALA A 19 -7.36 16.75 -14.79
CA ALA A 19 -8.63 17.24 -14.25
C ALA A 19 -9.71 16.13 -14.23
N LYS A 20 -9.79 15.31 -15.28
CA LYS A 20 -10.72 14.17 -15.33
C LYS A 20 -10.38 13.12 -14.28
N VAL A 21 -9.10 12.78 -14.11
CA VAL A 21 -8.67 11.81 -13.08
C VAL A 21 -8.99 12.34 -11.67
N ARG A 22 -8.72 13.62 -11.40
CA ARG A 22 -9.04 14.26 -10.12
C ARG A 22 -10.52 14.15 -9.78
N ALA A 23 -11.40 14.56 -10.70
CA ALA A 23 -12.84 14.53 -10.48
C ALA A 23 -13.38 13.11 -10.29
N GLN A 24 -12.85 12.12 -11.04
CA GLN A 24 -13.24 10.72 -10.89
C GLN A 24 -12.81 10.16 -9.53
N VAL A 25 -11.58 10.44 -9.10
CA VAL A 25 -11.08 9.99 -7.80
C VAL A 25 -11.88 10.63 -6.67
N GLU A 26 -12.16 11.94 -6.75
CA GLU A 26 -12.94 12.66 -5.74
C GLU A 26 -14.33 12.04 -5.57
N ALA A 27 -15.03 11.77 -6.67
CA ALA A 27 -16.33 11.12 -6.64
C ALA A 27 -16.28 9.73 -6.00
N ILE A 28 -15.25 8.93 -6.30
CA ILE A 28 -15.08 7.58 -5.73
C ILE A 28 -14.78 7.66 -4.22
N LEU A 29 -13.92 8.60 -3.79
CA LEU A 29 -13.60 8.79 -2.38
C LEU A 29 -14.83 9.22 -1.58
N ASP A 30 -15.65 10.11 -2.13
CA ASP A 30 -16.90 10.56 -1.53
C ASP A 30 -17.93 9.43 -1.42
N GLU A 31 -18.04 8.62 -2.46
CA GLU A 31 -18.91 7.45 -2.47
C GLU A 31 -18.52 6.44 -1.39
N ILE A 32 -17.22 6.11 -1.27
CA ILE A 32 -16.72 5.20 -0.23
C ILE A 32 -16.93 5.79 1.16
N ARG A 33 -16.71 7.11 1.34
CA ARG A 33 -16.95 7.77 2.62
C ARG A 33 -18.41 7.67 3.08
N ARG A 34 -19.36 7.70 2.13
CA ARG A 34 -20.80 7.65 2.43
C ARG A 34 -21.33 6.24 2.58
N CYS A 35 -20.86 5.31 1.76
CA CYS A 35 -21.47 3.99 1.57
C CYS A 35 -20.58 2.83 2.05
N GLY A 36 -19.36 3.11 2.52
CA GLY A 36 -18.50 2.12 3.16
C GLY A 36 -18.23 0.88 2.29
N ASP A 37 -18.42 -0.31 2.89
CA ASP A 37 -18.22 -1.61 2.26
C ASP A 37 -19.04 -1.80 0.98
N GLU A 38 -20.24 -1.23 0.89
CA GLU A 38 -21.09 -1.34 -0.30
C GLU A 38 -20.40 -0.75 -1.53
N ALA A 39 -19.89 0.48 -1.41
CA ALA A 39 -19.15 1.15 -2.48
C ALA A 39 -17.88 0.39 -2.85
N VAL A 40 -17.12 -0.07 -1.85
CA VAL A 40 -15.90 -0.86 -2.08
C VAL A 40 -16.20 -2.13 -2.88
N ARG A 41 -17.29 -2.84 -2.54
CA ARG A 41 -17.72 -4.05 -3.26
C ARG A 41 -18.14 -3.75 -4.69
N GLU A 42 -18.91 -2.71 -4.94
CA GLU A 42 -19.33 -2.34 -6.29
C GLU A 42 -18.14 -1.94 -7.18
N LEU A 43 -17.18 -1.18 -6.63
CA LEU A 43 -15.94 -0.83 -7.34
C LEU A 43 -15.06 -2.05 -7.62
N SER A 44 -14.93 -2.97 -6.66
CA SER A 44 -14.19 -4.23 -6.83
C SER A 44 -14.83 -5.13 -7.89
N LYS A 45 -16.16 -5.25 -7.93
CA LYS A 45 -16.87 -5.95 -9.02
C LYS A 45 -16.58 -5.30 -10.37
N LYS A 46 -16.67 -3.98 -10.44
CA LYS A 46 -16.54 -3.21 -11.68
C LYS A 46 -15.13 -3.28 -12.26
N PHE A 47 -14.10 -3.09 -11.44
CA PHE A 47 -12.72 -2.97 -11.91
C PHE A 47 -11.93 -4.28 -11.90
N ASP A 48 -12.24 -5.15 -10.94
CA ASP A 48 -11.46 -6.38 -10.71
C ASP A 48 -12.28 -7.67 -10.94
N SER A 49 -13.59 -7.56 -11.23
CA SER A 49 -14.51 -8.71 -11.32
C SER A 49 -14.44 -9.62 -10.09
N TRP A 50 -14.28 -9.01 -8.91
CA TRP A 50 -13.99 -9.71 -7.66
C TRP A 50 -14.91 -9.22 -6.53
N ASN A 51 -15.62 -10.14 -5.88
CA ASN A 51 -16.51 -9.86 -4.76
C ASN A 51 -16.65 -11.08 -3.84
N PRO A 52 -15.61 -11.41 -3.07
CA PRO A 52 -15.67 -12.46 -2.06
C PRO A 52 -16.54 -12.01 -0.88
N ASP A 53 -16.94 -12.95 -0.03
CA ASP A 53 -17.66 -12.62 1.21
C ASP A 53 -16.82 -11.70 2.12
N SER A 54 -15.52 -11.96 2.20
CA SER A 54 -14.53 -11.12 2.87
C SER A 54 -13.38 -10.76 1.93
N PHE A 55 -13.00 -9.49 1.87
CA PHE A 55 -11.76 -9.08 1.19
C PHE A 55 -10.51 -9.45 2.01
N ARG A 56 -10.65 -9.62 3.32
CA ARG A 56 -9.57 -10.04 4.21
C ARG A 56 -9.42 -11.56 4.17
N LEU A 57 -8.22 -12.02 3.88
CA LEU A 57 -7.88 -13.44 3.94
C LEU A 57 -7.87 -13.92 5.39
N SER A 58 -8.46 -15.09 5.60
CA SER A 58 -8.30 -15.91 6.80
C SER A 58 -6.91 -16.58 6.83
N GLU A 59 -6.50 -17.06 8.00
CA GLU A 59 -5.23 -17.79 8.14
C GLU A 59 -5.20 -19.02 7.23
N THR A 60 -6.30 -19.77 7.17
CA THR A 60 -6.42 -20.94 6.29
C THR A 60 -6.24 -20.57 4.81
N GLU A 61 -6.80 -19.45 4.35
CA GLU A 61 -6.61 -19.00 2.96
C GLU A 61 -5.17 -18.57 2.69
N ILE A 62 -4.50 -17.97 3.67
CA ILE A 62 -3.07 -17.63 3.61
C ILE A 62 -2.23 -18.90 3.50
N GLU A 63 -2.46 -19.91 4.36
CA GLU A 63 -1.75 -21.19 4.31
C GLU A 63 -1.95 -21.90 2.97
N VAL A 64 -3.19 -21.93 2.47
CA VAL A 64 -3.53 -22.50 1.15
C VAL A 64 -2.80 -21.74 0.03
N ALA A 65 -2.77 -20.41 0.07
CA ALA A 65 -2.02 -19.62 -0.90
C ALA A 65 -0.51 -19.93 -0.83
N MET A 66 0.07 -19.98 0.37
CA MET A 66 1.50 -20.28 0.55
C MET A 66 1.87 -21.69 0.06
N SER A 67 1.01 -22.69 0.25
CA SER A 67 1.24 -24.06 -0.22
C SER A 67 1.34 -24.19 -1.75
N LYS A 68 0.83 -23.21 -2.49
CA LYS A 68 0.88 -23.16 -3.96
C LYS A 68 2.18 -22.50 -4.48
N VAL A 69 2.99 -21.93 -3.60
CA VAL A 69 4.26 -21.28 -3.95
C VAL A 69 5.36 -22.34 -4.01
N THR A 70 6.19 -22.31 -5.06
CA THR A 70 7.29 -23.26 -5.16
C THR A 70 8.29 -23.03 -4.03
N LYS A 71 8.98 -24.10 -3.60
CA LYS A 71 10.03 -23.98 -2.58
C LYS A 71 11.08 -22.93 -2.97
N ARG A 72 11.48 -22.91 -4.25
CA ARG A 72 12.44 -21.94 -4.78
C ARG A 72 11.95 -20.50 -4.59
N ASP A 73 10.71 -20.21 -4.98
CA ASP A 73 10.17 -18.86 -4.85
C ASP A 73 10.03 -18.45 -3.37
N LEU A 74 9.68 -19.37 -2.47
CA LEU A 74 9.66 -19.13 -1.03
C LEU A 74 11.06 -18.82 -0.47
N ASP A 75 12.08 -19.54 -0.94
CA ASP A 75 13.47 -19.31 -0.55
C ASP A 75 13.97 -17.95 -1.08
N ASP A 76 13.63 -17.59 -2.32
CA ASP A 76 13.96 -16.28 -2.91
C ASP A 76 13.26 -15.13 -2.16
N ILE A 77 11.97 -15.28 -1.81
CA ILE A 77 11.23 -14.32 -0.99
C ILE A 77 11.91 -14.15 0.38
N ARG A 78 12.26 -15.27 1.03
CA ARG A 78 12.92 -15.25 2.35
C ARG A 78 14.25 -14.52 2.29
N PHE A 79 15.08 -14.85 1.30
CA PHE A 79 16.37 -14.20 1.08
C PHE A 79 16.21 -12.68 0.88
N ALA A 80 15.32 -12.26 -0.02
CA ALA A 80 15.08 -10.85 -0.28
C ALA A 80 14.62 -10.10 0.98
N GLN A 81 13.67 -10.67 1.73
CA GLN A 81 13.19 -10.06 2.96
C GLN A 81 14.25 -10.01 4.06
N GLU A 82 15.13 -11.00 4.15
CA GLU A 82 16.25 -10.98 5.10
C GLU A 82 17.21 -9.82 4.80
N GLN A 83 17.55 -9.59 3.53
CA GLN A 83 18.40 -8.45 3.14
C GLN A 83 17.72 -7.10 3.46
N VAL A 84 16.44 -6.95 3.13
CA VAL A 84 15.68 -5.72 3.44
C VAL A 84 15.58 -5.51 4.95
N ARG A 85 15.27 -6.57 5.71
CA ARG A 85 15.16 -6.52 7.18
C ARG A 85 16.48 -6.14 7.82
N ASN A 86 17.57 -6.72 7.36
CA ASN A 86 18.91 -6.43 7.86
C ASN A 86 19.25 -4.94 7.69
N PHE A 87 19.08 -4.38 6.49
CA PHE A 87 19.40 -2.97 6.27
C PHE A 87 18.43 -2.02 6.99
N ALA A 88 17.13 -2.31 6.97
CA ALA A 88 16.12 -1.53 7.69
C ALA A 88 16.40 -1.50 9.21
N GLN A 89 16.91 -2.60 9.78
CA GLN A 89 17.29 -2.64 11.20
C GLN A 89 18.45 -1.69 11.49
N HIS A 90 19.49 -1.68 10.66
CA HIS A 90 20.59 -0.72 10.78
C HIS A 90 20.10 0.74 10.66
N GLN A 91 19.16 1.02 9.76
CA GLN A 91 18.56 2.36 9.63
C GLN A 91 17.78 2.74 10.89
N LYS A 92 16.97 1.83 11.44
CA LYS A 92 16.23 2.05 12.69
C LYS A 92 17.17 2.29 13.86
N ASP A 93 18.23 1.50 13.99
CA ASP A 93 19.20 1.62 15.08
C ASP A 93 20.03 2.91 14.98
N ALA A 94 20.09 3.55 13.80
CA ALA A 94 20.69 4.86 13.64
C ALA A 94 19.79 6.01 14.12
N LEU A 95 18.47 5.80 14.24
CA LEU A 95 17.54 6.78 14.80
C LEU A 95 17.68 6.80 16.33
N ARG A 96 18.25 7.89 16.86
CA ARG A 96 18.44 8.07 18.30
C ARG A 96 17.51 9.14 18.84
N ASP A 97 16.84 8.81 19.94
CA ASP A 97 16.14 9.79 20.75
C ASP A 97 17.17 10.76 21.35
N ILE A 98 16.74 12.01 21.57
CA ILE A 98 17.57 13.05 22.16
C ILE A 98 16.80 13.63 23.34
N GLU A 99 17.49 13.80 24.47
CA GLU A 99 17.00 14.52 25.63
C GLU A 99 18.19 15.23 26.27
N VAL A 100 18.14 16.55 26.34
CA VAL A 100 19.25 17.41 26.78
C VAL A 100 18.71 18.54 27.63
N GLU A 101 19.31 18.75 28.81
CA GLU A 101 19.09 19.95 29.61
C GLU A 101 19.96 21.09 29.05
N THR A 102 19.34 22.04 28.34
CA THR A 102 20.08 23.13 27.66
C THR A 102 20.38 24.31 28.59
N MET A 103 19.60 24.45 29.66
CA MET A 103 19.79 25.40 30.76
C MET A 103 19.16 24.80 32.02
N PRO A 104 19.53 25.24 33.24
CA PRO A 104 18.95 24.71 34.47
C PRO A 104 17.41 24.70 34.45
N GLY A 105 16.84 23.50 34.51
CA GLY A 105 15.40 23.24 34.48
C GLY A 105 14.74 23.20 33.10
N VAL A 106 15.47 23.34 31.99
CA VAL A 106 14.94 23.31 30.62
C VAL A 106 15.47 22.09 29.87
N VAL A 107 14.61 21.09 29.67
CA VAL A 107 14.91 19.85 28.94
C VAL A 107 14.28 19.88 27.56
N LEU A 108 15.09 19.74 26.52
CA LEU A 108 14.67 19.68 25.11
C LEU A 108 15.04 18.34 24.49
N GLY A 109 14.27 17.88 23.51
CA GLY A 109 14.49 16.57 22.93
C GLY A 109 13.53 16.19 21.82
N HIS A 110 13.73 14.98 21.28
CA HIS A 110 12.80 14.32 20.38
C HIS A 110 12.70 12.83 20.72
N LYS A 111 11.61 12.19 20.30
CA LYS A 111 11.42 10.74 20.34
C LYS A 111 10.98 10.22 18.99
N ASN A 112 11.50 9.06 18.61
CA ASN A 112 11.13 8.36 17.40
C ASN A 112 10.09 7.28 17.74
N ILE A 113 8.85 7.48 17.32
CA ILE A 113 7.72 6.59 17.63
C ILE A 113 7.15 6.07 16.31
N PRO A 114 6.95 4.74 16.14
CA PRO A 114 6.30 4.22 14.96
C PRO A 114 4.84 4.67 14.90
N VAL A 115 4.30 4.79 13.69
CA VAL A 115 2.85 4.99 13.50
C VAL A 115 2.07 3.82 14.12
N ASN A 116 0.83 4.05 14.57
CA ASN A 116 0.04 2.96 15.16
C ASN A 116 -0.42 1.96 14.09
N SER A 117 -0.63 2.42 12.87
CA SER A 117 -1.06 1.57 11.77
C SER A 117 -0.60 2.06 10.41
N VAL A 118 -0.35 1.12 9.50
CA VAL A 118 0.03 1.41 8.11
C VAL A 118 -0.69 0.50 7.13
N GLY A 119 -1.11 1.08 6.01
CA GLY A 119 -1.65 0.38 4.85
C GLY A 119 -0.57 0.28 3.76
N CYS A 120 -0.15 -0.93 3.43
CA CYS A 120 0.83 -1.23 2.40
C CYS A 120 0.12 -1.68 1.12
N TYR A 121 0.01 -0.78 0.14
CA TYR A 121 -0.55 -1.11 -1.17
C TYR A 121 0.49 -1.78 -2.06
N VAL A 122 0.21 -3.02 -2.46
CA VAL A 122 1.03 -3.80 -3.38
C VAL A 122 0.34 -3.77 -4.74
N PRO A 123 0.88 -3.05 -5.74
CA PRO A 123 0.23 -2.89 -7.03
C PRO A 123 0.09 -4.23 -7.76
N GLY A 124 -1.03 -4.37 -8.47
CA GLY A 124 -1.20 -5.40 -9.48
C GLY A 124 -0.59 -5.02 -10.82
N GLY A 125 -0.66 -5.94 -11.77
CA GLY A 125 -0.22 -5.72 -13.12
C GLY A 125 -0.15 -7.03 -13.89
N LYS A 126 0.46 -7.00 -15.07
CA LYS A 126 0.70 -8.20 -15.89
C LYS A 126 1.56 -9.25 -15.17
N TYR A 127 2.35 -8.83 -14.19
CA TYR A 127 3.26 -9.67 -13.42
C TYR A 127 3.06 -9.43 -11.91
N PRO A 128 3.19 -10.46 -11.07
CA PRO A 128 3.11 -10.31 -9.63
C PRO A 128 4.27 -9.47 -9.09
N MET A 129 3.97 -8.32 -8.49
CA MET A 129 4.97 -7.41 -7.91
C MET A 129 5.25 -7.74 -6.43
N VAL A 130 5.92 -8.87 -6.18
CA VAL A 130 6.34 -9.27 -4.81
C VAL A 130 7.31 -8.28 -4.16
N ALA A 131 8.09 -7.56 -4.97
CA ALA A 131 9.07 -6.58 -4.50
C ALA A 131 8.45 -5.43 -3.68
N SER A 132 7.26 -4.97 -4.05
CA SER A 132 6.58 -3.90 -3.30
C SER A 132 6.21 -4.35 -1.89
N ALA A 133 5.85 -5.63 -1.69
CA ALA A 133 5.58 -6.19 -0.37
C ALA A 133 6.87 -6.23 0.49
N HIS A 134 8.02 -6.57 -0.11
CA HIS A 134 9.30 -6.56 0.62
C HIS A 134 9.63 -5.16 1.14
N MET A 135 9.50 -4.13 0.31
CA MET A 135 9.94 -2.77 0.66
C MET A 135 8.97 -2.04 1.60
N SER A 136 7.69 -2.40 1.61
CA SER A 136 6.67 -1.75 2.43
C SER A 136 6.39 -2.49 3.75
N VAL A 137 6.08 -3.78 3.69
CA VAL A 137 5.64 -4.55 4.86
C VAL A 137 6.80 -4.82 5.80
N VAL A 138 7.98 -5.20 5.28
CA VAL A 138 9.14 -5.54 6.10
C VAL A 138 9.65 -4.31 6.86
N THR A 139 9.71 -3.16 6.21
CA THR A 139 10.20 -1.91 6.81
C THR A 139 9.25 -1.42 7.89
N ALA A 140 7.94 -1.49 7.67
CA ALA A 140 6.92 -1.23 8.70
C ALA A 140 7.07 -2.17 9.91
N LYS A 141 7.30 -3.47 9.65
CA LYS A 141 7.50 -4.45 10.71
C LYS A 141 8.75 -4.16 11.53
N VAL A 142 9.86 -3.79 10.88
CA VAL A 142 11.10 -3.40 11.54
C VAL A 142 10.92 -2.13 12.37
N ALA A 143 10.24 -1.12 11.82
CA ALA A 143 9.93 0.12 12.54
C ALA A 143 9.16 -0.14 13.85
N GLY A 144 8.39 -1.23 13.90
CA GLY A 144 7.62 -1.64 15.08
C GLY A 144 6.16 -1.19 15.01
N VAL A 145 5.64 -0.99 13.81
CA VAL A 145 4.21 -0.67 13.61
C VAL A 145 3.37 -1.85 14.10
N PRO A 146 2.42 -1.63 15.05
CA PRO A 146 1.69 -2.73 15.67
C PRO A 146 0.59 -3.31 14.76
N ARG A 147 0.06 -2.53 13.82
CA ARG A 147 -0.95 -2.98 12.85
C ARG A 147 -0.54 -2.66 11.40
N ILE A 148 -0.23 -3.69 10.62
CA ILE A 148 0.15 -3.61 9.22
C ILE A 148 -0.92 -4.27 8.36
N VAL A 149 -1.62 -3.48 7.57
CA VAL A 149 -2.61 -3.95 6.58
C VAL A 149 -1.93 -3.95 5.23
N ALA A 150 -1.85 -5.09 4.55
CA ALA A 150 -1.29 -5.19 3.20
C ALA A 150 -2.40 -5.52 2.21
N SER A 151 -2.48 -4.80 1.09
CA SER A 151 -3.53 -5.00 0.09
C SER A 151 -2.93 -5.21 -1.29
N ALA A 152 -3.43 -6.22 -2.01
CA ALA A 152 -3.10 -6.45 -3.41
C ALA A 152 -4.37 -6.78 -4.19
N PRO A 153 -4.52 -6.33 -5.45
CA PRO A 153 -5.63 -6.74 -6.29
C PRO A 153 -5.61 -8.25 -6.57
N PRO A 154 -6.78 -8.86 -6.83
CA PRO A 154 -6.85 -10.23 -7.34
C PRO A 154 -6.15 -10.33 -8.71
N GLN A 155 -5.57 -11.49 -9.01
CA GLN A 155 -5.00 -11.82 -10.31
C GLN A 155 -5.70 -13.06 -10.86
N GLY A 156 -6.27 -12.97 -12.06
CA GLY A 156 -7.07 -14.06 -12.63
C GLY A 156 -8.27 -14.45 -11.77
N GLY A 157 -8.84 -13.50 -11.02
CA GLY A 157 -9.99 -13.74 -10.14
C GLY A 157 -9.66 -14.45 -8.82
N ALA A 158 -8.41 -14.40 -8.35
CA ALA A 158 -7.99 -14.98 -7.07
C ALA A 158 -6.79 -14.23 -6.46
N PRO A 159 -6.52 -14.35 -5.15
CA PRO A 159 -5.25 -13.89 -4.58
C PRO A 159 -4.06 -14.60 -5.21
N HIS A 160 -3.03 -13.84 -5.61
CA HIS A 160 -1.82 -14.43 -6.17
C HIS A 160 -0.95 -15.06 -5.06
N PRO A 161 -0.65 -16.38 -5.11
CA PRO A 161 0.09 -17.11 -4.07
C PRO A 161 1.38 -16.43 -3.58
N ALA A 162 2.26 -16.04 -4.51
CA ALA A 162 3.54 -15.44 -4.16
C ALA A 162 3.41 -14.04 -3.53
N ILE A 163 2.37 -13.28 -3.86
CA ILE A 163 2.13 -11.95 -3.28
C ILE A 163 1.62 -12.13 -1.84
N VAL A 164 0.69 -13.07 -1.62
CA VAL A 164 0.21 -13.43 -0.28
C VAL A 164 1.38 -13.90 0.60
N ALA A 165 2.22 -14.81 0.09
CA ALA A 165 3.40 -15.27 0.81
C ALA A 165 4.35 -14.11 1.16
N ALA A 166 4.63 -13.21 0.22
CA ALA A 166 5.48 -12.06 0.47
C ALA A 166 4.89 -11.10 1.53
N MET A 167 3.58 -10.83 1.52
CA MET A 167 2.94 -9.98 2.53
C MET A 167 2.95 -10.66 3.91
N HIS A 168 2.59 -11.94 3.98
CA HIS A 168 2.55 -12.69 5.23
C HIS A 168 3.95 -12.83 5.86
N MET A 169 4.93 -13.36 5.11
CA MET A 169 6.32 -13.51 5.58
C MET A 169 6.97 -12.16 5.90
N GLY A 170 6.52 -11.08 5.25
CA GLY A 170 6.97 -9.72 5.53
C GLY A 170 6.56 -9.22 6.92
N GLY A 171 5.46 -9.74 7.46
CA GLY A 171 4.93 -9.43 8.78
C GLY A 171 3.61 -8.65 8.76
N ALA A 172 2.84 -8.71 7.67
CA ALA A 172 1.50 -8.12 7.63
C ALA A 172 0.57 -8.80 8.65
N ASN A 173 -0.22 -8.01 9.37
CA ASN A 173 -1.23 -8.50 10.30
C ASN A 173 -2.55 -8.84 9.59
N GLU A 174 -2.86 -8.10 8.53
CA GLU A 174 -4.09 -8.24 7.75
C GLU A 174 -3.72 -8.23 6.27
N ILE A 175 -4.24 -9.18 5.50
CA ILE A 175 -4.03 -9.26 4.05
C ILE A 175 -5.37 -9.09 3.36
N LEU A 176 -5.48 -8.06 2.52
CA LEU A 176 -6.64 -7.74 1.73
C LEU A 176 -6.41 -8.12 0.26
N VAL A 177 -7.42 -8.73 -0.36
CA VAL A 177 -7.48 -8.96 -1.80
C VAL A 177 -8.33 -7.85 -2.43
N LEU A 178 -7.76 -6.66 -2.54
CA LEU A 178 -8.41 -5.45 -3.02
C LEU A 178 -7.40 -4.53 -3.73
N GLY A 179 -7.81 -3.93 -4.85
CA GLY A 179 -6.98 -3.10 -5.71
C GLY A 179 -7.39 -1.64 -5.79
N GLY A 180 -6.61 -0.85 -6.53
CA GLY A 180 -7.04 0.45 -7.05
C GLY A 180 -7.36 1.51 -6.00
N ILE A 181 -8.23 2.44 -6.38
CA ILE A 181 -8.69 3.53 -5.50
C ILE A 181 -9.43 2.93 -4.31
N GLN A 182 -10.27 1.93 -4.53
CA GLN A 182 -11.11 1.32 -3.50
C GLN A 182 -10.29 0.70 -2.37
N ALA A 183 -9.14 0.08 -2.64
CA ALA A 183 -8.24 -0.43 -1.60
C ALA A 183 -7.64 0.69 -0.75
N VAL A 184 -7.08 1.70 -1.43
CA VAL A 184 -6.41 2.84 -0.80
C VAL A 184 -7.40 3.66 0.03
N ALA A 185 -8.59 3.89 -0.51
CA ALA A 185 -9.67 4.59 0.15
C ALA A 185 -10.22 3.81 1.34
N ALA A 186 -10.46 2.51 1.21
CA ALA A 186 -10.93 1.68 2.33
C ALA A 186 -9.93 1.69 3.49
N MET A 187 -8.63 1.53 3.20
CA MET A 187 -7.58 1.62 4.22
C MET A 187 -7.46 3.02 4.83
N ALA A 188 -7.62 4.11 4.06
CA ALA A 188 -7.45 5.46 4.60
C ALA A 188 -8.69 6.04 5.31
N LEU A 189 -9.88 5.77 4.76
CA LEU A 189 -11.13 6.30 5.28
C LEU A 189 -11.68 5.42 6.40
N GLY A 190 -11.40 4.11 6.32
CA GLY A 190 -12.09 3.09 7.09
C GLY A 190 -13.45 2.75 6.50
N THR A 191 -13.84 1.48 6.62
CA THR A 191 -15.20 0.98 6.36
C THR A 191 -15.65 0.12 7.53
N GLU A 192 -16.85 -0.46 7.44
CA GLU A 192 -17.40 -1.37 8.44
C GLU A 192 -16.50 -2.59 8.66
N SER A 193 -15.90 -3.13 7.59
CA SER A 193 -15.03 -4.30 7.65
C SER A 193 -13.53 -3.99 7.66
N ILE A 194 -13.12 -2.80 7.21
CA ILE A 194 -11.71 -2.41 7.09
C ILE A 194 -11.44 -1.18 7.96
N PRO A 195 -10.93 -1.32 9.19
CA PRO A 195 -10.56 -0.19 10.02
C PRO A 195 -9.46 0.65 9.35
N GLY A 196 -9.62 1.99 9.43
CA GLY A 196 -8.68 2.95 8.86
C GLY A 196 -7.25 2.82 9.41
N VAL A 197 -6.27 3.30 8.64
CA VAL A 197 -4.85 3.34 9.02
C VAL A 197 -4.33 4.78 9.12
N ASP A 198 -3.22 4.98 9.84
CA ASP A 198 -2.62 6.31 10.02
C ASP A 198 -1.74 6.74 8.84
N MET A 199 -1.19 5.77 8.10
CA MET A 199 -0.28 6.01 6.98
C MET A 199 -0.52 5.04 5.83
N LEU A 200 -0.40 5.51 4.60
CA LEU A 200 -0.40 4.71 3.38
C LEU A 200 0.96 4.71 2.71
N VAL A 201 1.41 3.53 2.29
CA VAL A 201 2.65 3.37 1.52
C VAL A 201 2.41 2.47 0.32
N GLY A 202 3.27 2.60 -0.69
CA GLY A 202 3.25 1.76 -1.88
C GLY A 202 2.88 2.56 -3.13
N PRO A 203 3.53 2.25 -4.26
CA PRO A 203 3.26 2.90 -5.53
C PRO A 203 1.97 2.36 -6.16
N GLY A 204 1.40 3.12 -7.08
CA GLY A 204 0.27 2.67 -7.88
C GLY A 204 0.17 3.46 -9.18
N ASN A 205 -0.86 3.16 -9.95
CA ASN A 205 -1.17 3.92 -11.17
C ASN A 205 -1.59 5.37 -10.83
N MET A 206 -1.83 6.18 -11.86
CA MET A 206 -2.21 7.58 -11.68
C MET A 206 -3.44 7.80 -10.77
N PHE A 207 -4.40 6.87 -10.79
CA PHE A 207 -5.59 6.92 -9.94
C PHE A 207 -5.26 6.70 -8.47
N VAL A 208 -4.39 5.73 -8.16
CA VAL A 208 -3.90 5.50 -6.79
C VAL A 208 -3.05 6.67 -6.30
N ALA A 209 -2.20 7.23 -7.17
CA ALA A 209 -1.40 8.40 -6.84
C ALA A 209 -2.28 9.62 -6.51
N GLU A 210 -3.30 9.87 -7.33
CA GLU A 210 -4.26 10.95 -7.10
C GLU A 210 -5.12 10.70 -5.85
N ALA A 211 -5.55 9.46 -5.59
CA ALA A 211 -6.27 9.12 -4.36
C ALA A 211 -5.42 9.42 -3.12
N LYS A 212 -4.15 9.01 -3.11
CA LYS A 212 -3.20 9.34 -2.03
C LYS A 212 -3.03 10.86 -1.87
N ARG A 213 -3.02 11.62 -2.98
CA ARG A 213 -2.95 13.09 -2.94
C ARG A 213 -4.16 13.72 -2.25
N GLN A 214 -5.36 13.25 -2.57
CA GLN A 214 -6.59 13.78 -1.95
C GLN A 214 -6.78 13.29 -0.50
N LEU A 215 -6.23 12.14 -0.14
CA LEU A 215 -6.29 11.57 1.22
C LEU A 215 -5.18 12.12 2.15
N PHE A 216 -4.14 12.74 1.59
CA PHE A 216 -3.05 13.32 2.37
C PHE A 216 -3.58 14.42 3.31
N GLY A 217 -3.15 14.37 4.58
CA GLY A 217 -3.64 15.22 5.66
C GLY A 217 -4.69 14.54 6.54
N ARG A 218 -5.45 13.59 6.00
CA ARG A 218 -6.22 12.62 6.81
C ARG A 218 -5.32 11.47 7.27
N VAL A 219 -4.49 10.98 6.36
CA VAL A 219 -3.47 9.95 6.61
C VAL A 219 -2.12 10.45 6.09
N GLY A 220 -1.04 9.93 6.67
CA GLY A 220 0.30 10.08 6.09
C GLY A 220 0.39 9.34 4.76
N ILE A 221 1.25 9.81 3.86
CA ILE A 221 1.64 9.09 2.64
C ILE A 221 3.17 9.07 2.55
N ASP A 222 3.73 8.08 1.85
CA ASP A 222 5.16 8.00 1.52
C ASP A 222 5.59 9.08 0.50
N LEU A 223 5.12 8.96 -0.74
CA LEU A 223 5.45 9.84 -1.87
C LEU A 223 4.39 9.74 -2.98
N PHE A 224 4.38 10.74 -3.85
CA PHE A 224 3.67 10.69 -5.12
C PHE A 224 4.51 9.92 -6.13
N ALA A 225 4.00 8.76 -6.57
CA ALA A 225 4.71 7.94 -7.55
C ALA A 225 4.83 8.69 -8.88
N GLY A 226 6.04 8.76 -9.43
CA GLY A 226 6.34 9.30 -10.76
C GLY A 226 6.75 8.20 -11.74
N PRO A 227 7.00 8.54 -13.02
CA PRO A 227 7.54 7.60 -13.99
C PRO A 227 8.90 7.05 -13.50
N THR A 228 9.07 5.73 -13.61
CA THR A 228 10.34 5.02 -13.33
C THR A 228 11.31 5.12 -14.49
#